data_AF-Q9LKC8-F1
#
_entry.id   AF-Q9LKC8-F1
#
_cell.length_a   1.000
_cell.length_b   1.000
_cell.length_c   1.000
_cell.angle_alpha   90.00
_cell.angle_beta   90.00
_cell.angle_gamma   90.00
#
_symmetry.space_group_name_H-M   'P 1'
#
loop_
_entity.id
_entity.type
_entity.pdbx_description
1 polymer ?
#
loop_
_entity_poly.entity_id
_entity_poly.type
_entity_poly.pdbx_seq_one_letter_code
_entity_poly.pdbx_strand_id
1 'polypeptide(L)' 'YKGIYWQEEIIPFFQSATLPKDCTSVQQCYLELSKQVKEKLSAIDPYFTKLADAMVTWIEAWDELNPKPSISNGPGK' A
#
# COMPACT_ATOMS: atom_id res chain seq x y z
N TYR A 1 -23.01 -10.62 10.57
CA TYR A 1 -22.56 -9.36 9.96
C TYR A 1 -21.37 -8.88 10.79
N LYS A 2 -20.12 -9.15 10.37
CA LYS A 2 -18.91 -8.84 11.17
C LYS A 2 -18.44 -7.37 11.02
N GLY A 3 -19.23 -6.52 10.37
CA GLY A 3 -18.83 -5.16 10.01
C GLY A 3 -18.43 -4.29 11.21
N ILE A 4 -19.18 -4.35 12.32
CA ILE A 4 -18.86 -3.59 13.54
C ILE A 4 -17.56 -4.10 14.18
N TYR A 5 -17.41 -5.41 14.32
CA TYR A 5 -16.18 -6.03 14.83
C TYR A 5 -14.95 -5.65 14.00
N TRP A 6 -15.07 -5.63 12.66
CA TRP A 6 -13.99 -5.16 11.80
C TRP A 6 -13.68 -3.68 12.00
N GLN A 7 -14.70 -2.84 12.16
CA GLN A 7 -14.51 -1.41 12.38
C GLN A 7 -13.75 -1.11 13.69
N GLU A 8 -14.02 -1.86 14.76
CA GLU A 8 -13.34 -1.70 16.05
C GLU A 8 -11.81 -1.88 15.95
N GLU A 9 -11.34 -2.70 15.02
CA GLU A 9 -9.91 -2.94 14.78
C GLU A 9 -9.34 -2.06 13.66
N ILE A 10 -10.10 -1.86 12.58
CA ILE A 10 -9.67 -1.09 11.40
C ILE A 10 -9.53 0.40 11.70
N ILE A 11 -10.47 0.97 12.47
CA ILE A 11 -10.46 2.41 12.76
C ILE A 11 -9.19 2.78 13.56
N PRO A 12 -8.85 2.12 14.69
CA PRO A 12 -7.60 2.40 15.40
C PRO A 12 -6.35 2.11 14.57
N PHE A 13 -6.37 1.06 13.74
CA PHE A 13 -5.25 0.77 12.83
C PHE A 13 -4.94 1.96 11.92
N PHE A 14 -5.92 2.48 11.18
CA PHE A 14 -5.67 3.59 10.26
C PHE A 14 -5.39 4.92 10.98
N GLN A 15 -5.94 5.13 12.18
CA GLN A 15 -5.63 6.31 13.00
C GLN A 15 -4.19 6.30 13.53
N SER A 16 -3.62 5.12 13.75
CA SER A 16 -2.26 4.94 14.28
C SER A 16 -1.20 4.62 13.21
N ALA A 17 -1.63 4.38 11.97
CA ALA A 17 -0.75 4.08 10.87
C ALA A 17 0.27 5.21 10.68
N THR A 18 1.55 4.83 10.68
CA THR A 18 2.66 5.75 10.41
C THR A 18 3.50 5.17 9.31
N LEU A 19 3.98 6.03 8.42
CA LEU A 19 4.85 5.64 7.33
C LEU A 19 6.29 6.07 7.65
N PRO A 20 7.28 5.21 7.41
CA PRO A 20 8.69 5.54 7.53
C PRO A 20 9.08 6.75 6.67
N LYS A 21 10.03 7.55 7.15
CA LYS A 21 10.46 8.79 6.46
C LYS A 21 11.18 8.53 5.13
N ASP A 22 11.68 7.32 4.93
CA ASP A 22 12.31 6.83 3.71
C ASP A 22 11.30 6.37 2.64
N CYS A 23 10.01 6.27 2.98
CA CYS A 23 8.94 6.20 1.99
C CYS A 23 8.72 7.59 1.36
N THR A 24 9.46 7.87 0.29
CA THR A 24 9.51 9.18 -0.38
C THR A 24 8.64 9.27 -1.63
N SER A 25 8.04 8.16 -2.08
CA SER A 25 7.08 8.12 -3.17
C SER A 25 5.75 7.53 -2.74
N VAL A 26 4.69 7.84 -3.48
CA VAL A 26 3.35 7.26 -3.27
C VAL A 26 3.40 5.74 -3.33
N GLN A 27 4.16 5.18 -4.28
CA GLN A 27 4.38 3.74 -4.41
C GLN A 27 4.99 3.13 -3.15
N GLN A 28 6.05 3.75 -2.61
CA GLN A 28 6.71 3.28 -1.40
C GLN A 28 5.77 3.34 -0.19
N CYS A 29 5.02 4.44 -0.04
CA CYS A 29 4.01 4.58 0.99
C CYS A 29 2.92 3.51 0.89
N TYR A 30 2.46 3.19 -0.32
CA TYR A 30 1.40 2.21 -0.56
C TYR A 30 1.86 0.77 -0.29
N LEU A 31 3.10 0.44 -0.67
CA LEU A 31 3.72 -0.86 -0.36
C LEU A 31 3.95 -1.04 1.14
N GLU A 32 4.38 0.01 1.85
CA GLU A 32 4.52 -0.07 3.29
C GLU A 32 3.15 -0.21 3.98
N LEU A 33 2.14 0.51 3.51
CA LEU A 33 0.79 0.37 4.04
C LEU A 33 0.22 -1.05 3.81
N SER A 34 0.49 -1.67 2.64
CA SER A 34 0.03 -3.04 2.37
C SER A 34 0.69 -4.05 3.31
N LYS A 35 1.97 -3.88 3.61
CA LYS A 35 2.68 -4.67 4.64
C LYS A 35 2.03 -4.52 6.01
N GLN A 36 1.75 -3.29 6.44
CA GLN A 36 1.08 -3.03 7.72
C GLN A 36 -0.33 -3.66 7.77
N VAL A 37 -1.11 -3.57 6.69
CA VAL A 37 -2.42 -4.23 6.59
C VAL A 37 -2.28 -5.75 6.75
N LYS A 38 -1.30 -6.36 6.09
CA LYS A 38 -1.04 -7.81 6.21
C LYS A 38 -0.64 -8.21 7.62
N GLU A 39 0.28 -7.47 8.23
CA GLU A 39 0.79 -7.80 9.57
C GLU A 39 -0.25 -7.58 10.67
N LYS A 40 -1.08 -6.54 10.55
CA LYS A 40 -1.98 -6.11 11.63
C LYS A 40 -3.40 -6.62 11.48
N LEU A 41 -3.91 -6.74 10.25
CA LEU A 41 -5.33 -7.04 10.00
C LEU A 41 -5.58 -8.49 9.58
N SER A 42 -4.57 -9.25 9.11
CA SER A 42 -4.75 -10.66 8.74
C SER A 42 -5.20 -11.57 9.90
N ALA A 43 -4.96 -11.16 11.15
CA ALA A 43 -5.47 -11.87 12.33
C ALA A 43 -6.99 -11.72 12.51
N ILE A 44 -7.60 -10.66 11.97
CA ILE A 44 -9.03 -10.37 12.09
C ILE A 44 -9.83 -11.29 11.15
N ASP A 45 -9.37 -11.39 9.90
CA ASP A 45 -9.99 -12.22 8.87
C ASP A 45 -9.02 -12.50 7.72
N PRO A 46 -9.00 -13.72 7.13
CA PRO A 46 -8.18 -14.04 5.96
C PRO A 46 -8.42 -13.13 4.75
N TYR A 47 -9.57 -12.44 4.68
CA TYR A 47 -9.82 -11.38 3.71
C TYR A 47 -8.71 -10.33 3.69
N PHE A 48 -8.17 -9.92 4.84
CA PHE A 48 -7.15 -8.86 4.89
C PHE A 48 -5.80 -9.31 4.33
N THR A 49 -5.49 -10.61 4.38
CA THR A 49 -4.34 -11.17 3.66
C THR A 49 -4.50 -10.96 2.16
N LYS A 50 -5.69 -11.30 1.62
CA LYS A 50 -5.99 -11.11 0.19
C LYS A 50 -6.03 -9.64 -0.19
N LEU A 51 -6.54 -8.77 0.68
CA LEU A 51 -6.57 -7.34 0.47
C LEU A 51 -5.15 -6.76 0.38
N ALA A 52 -4.26 -7.14 1.30
CA ALA A 52 -2.87 -6.69 1.28
C ALA A 52 -2.14 -7.15 0.00
N ASP A 53 -2.35 -8.39 -0.42
CA ASP A 53 -1.78 -8.91 -1.67
C ASP A 53 -2.33 -8.14 -2.88
N ALA A 54 -3.63 -7.84 -2.90
CA ALA A 54 -4.26 -7.05 -3.95
C ALA A 54 -3.75 -5.59 -4.00
N MET A 55 -3.43 -4.98 -2.86
CA MET A 55 -2.80 -3.67 -2.82
C MET A 55 -1.42 -3.68 -3.51
N VAL A 56 -0.61 -4.73 -3.28
CA VAL A 56 0.68 -4.87 -3.98
C VAL A 56 0.47 -5.01 -5.48
N THR A 57 -0.42 -5.91 -5.91
CA THR A 57 -0.73 -6.09 -7.34
C THR A 57 -1.24 -4.80 -7.99
N TRP A 58 -2.02 -3.99 -7.27
CA TRP A 58 -2.53 -2.72 -7.77
C TRP A 58 -1.39 -1.72 -8.05
N ILE A 59 -0.42 -1.58 -7.14
CA ILE A 59 0.66 -0.61 -7.33
C ILE A 59 1.67 -1.07 -8.39
N GLU A 60 1.89 -2.38 -8.52
CA GLU A 60 2.68 -2.96 -9.61
C GLU A 60 2.03 -2.66 -10.97
N ALA A 61 0.73 -2.93 -11.13
CA ALA A 61 -0.01 -2.62 -12.35
C ALA A 61 -0.03 -1.11 -12.64
N TRP A 62 -0.11 -0.28 -11.60
CA TRP A 62 -0.04 1.17 -11.75
C TRP A 62 1.31 1.61 -12.35
N ASP A 63 2.43 1.07 -11.85
CA ASP A 63 3.76 1.41 -12.35
C ASP A 63 3.99 0.91 -13.78
N GLU A 64 3.44 -0.25 -14.15
CA GLU A 64 3.47 -0.77 -15.53
C GLU A 64 2.75 0.16 -16.51
N LEU A 65 1.60 0.69 -16.12
CA LEU A 65 0.78 1.57 -16.95
C LEU A 65 1.25 3.04 -16.93
N ASN A 66 2.03 3.43 -15.92
CA ASN A 66 2.51 4.80 -15.73
C ASN A 66 4.05 4.83 -15.60
N PRO A 67 4.80 4.38 -16.63
CA PRO A 67 6.24 4.36 -16.56
C PRO A 67 6.79 5.77 -16.37
N LYS A 68 7.77 5.92 -15.46
CA LYS A 68 8.45 7.20 -15.28
C LYS A 68 9.09 7.61 -16.61
N PRO A 69 8.99 8.89 -17.02
CA PRO A 69 9.67 9.37 -18.22
C PRO A 69 11.16 9.02 -18.11
N SER A 70 11.67 8.27 -19.09
CA SER A 70 13.12 8.12 -19.20
C SER A 70 13.69 9.51 -19.44
N ILE A 71 14.58 9.97 -18.56
CA ILE A 71 15.35 11.19 -18.83
C ILE A 71 16.31 10.82 -19.95
N SER A 72 15.88 10.99 -21.19
CA SER A 72 16.78 10.98 -22.34
C SER A 72 17.57 12.29 -22.27
N ASN A 73 18.75 12.23 -21.65
CA ASN A 73 19.78 13.25 -21.86
C ASN A 73 20.23 13.16 -23.33
N GLY A 74 19.44 13.74 -24.24
CA GLY A 74 19.90 14.02 -25.60
C GLY A 74 21.06 15.01 -25.52
N PRO A 75 22.15 14.83 -26.29
CA PRO A 75 23.29 15.72 -26.21
C PRO A 75 22.84 17.12 -26.61
N GLY A 76 23.01 18.08 -25.69
CA GLY A 76 22.81 19.49 -25.99
C GLY A 76 23.61 19.88 -27.22
N LYS A 77 22.92 20.49 -28.19
CA LYS A 77 23.51 21.28 -29.25
C LYS A 77 22.90 22.67 -29.19
#